data_AF-A0A0F3PFN4-F1
#
_entry.id   AF-A0A0F3PFN4-F1
#
_cell.length_a   1.000
_cell.length_b   1.000
_cell.length_c   1.000
_cell.angle_alpha   90.00
_cell.angle_beta   90.00
_cell.angle_gamma   90.00
#
_symmetry.space_group_name_H-M   'P 1'
#
loop_
_entity.id
_entity.type
_entity.pdbx_description
1 polymer ?
#
loop_
_entity_poly.entity_id
_entity_poly.type
_entity_poly.pdbx_seq_one_letter_code
_entity_poly.pdbx_strand_id
1 'polypeptide(L)'
;MSGYKICGSGIKSVALAANSIMTGDNEIVIAGGQENMSLDMHGSYIRAGANKFGDIKMVDLMQYDGLTDVFSGVFMGITAENISKQFNISRQQQDEFALSSHKKAAKAQLAGVFKGEKSYLSK
;
A
#
# COMPACT_ATOMS: atom_id res chain seq x y z
N MET A 1 -10.50 -4.34 16.12
CA MET A 1 -10.70 -4.84 14.75
C MET A 1 -9.48 -4.45 13.94
N SER A 2 -8.61 -5.39 13.58
CA SER A 2 -7.38 -5.11 12.82
C SER A 2 -7.77 -4.60 11.43
N GLY A 3 -7.71 -3.28 11.21
CA GLY A 3 -8.01 -2.61 9.93
C GLY A 3 -6.95 -2.86 8.84
N TYR A 4 -6.06 -3.83 9.06
CA TYR A 4 -4.99 -4.19 8.14
C TYR A 4 -5.56 -4.98 6.95
N LYS A 5 -5.57 -4.32 5.79
CA LYS A 5 -5.96 -4.88 4.50
C LYS A 5 -4.99 -4.41 3.40
N ILE A 6 -3.68 -4.37 3.70
CA ILE A 6 -2.60 -3.97 2.78
C ILE A 6 -2.96 -2.63 2.09
N CYS A 7 -2.95 -2.56 0.76
CA CYS A 7 -3.29 -1.35 -0.01
C CYS A 7 -4.73 -0.87 0.23
N GLY A 8 -5.63 -1.77 0.65
CA GLY A 8 -7.03 -1.47 0.94
C GLY A 8 -7.31 -0.96 2.36
N SER A 9 -6.29 -0.85 3.23
CA SER A 9 -6.48 -0.49 4.65
C SER A 9 -7.12 0.89 4.82
N GLY A 10 -6.62 1.89 4.11
CA GLY A 10 -7.11 3.27 4.19
C GLY A 10 -8.59 3.38 3.82
N ILE A 11 -8.99 2.81 2.68
CA ILE A 11 -10.40 2.83 2.25
C ILE A 11 -11.30 1.93 3.09
N LYS A 12 -10.76 0.80 3.61
CA LYS A 12 -11.52 -0.08 4.51
C LYS A 12 -11.88 0.66 5.81
N SER A 13 -10.99 1.49 6.34
CA SER A 13 -11.29 2.30 7.53
C SER A 13 -12.50 3.21 7.30
N VAL A 14 -12.63 3.83 6.13
CA VAL A 14 -13.76 4.69 5.75
C VAL A 14 -15.06 3.88 5.66
N ALA A 15 -15.01 2.70 5.04
CA ALA A 15 -16.17 1.81 4.97
C ALA A 15 -16.63 1.35 6.37
N LEU A 16 -15.70 1.12 7.29
CA LEU A 16 -16.02 0.76 8.68
C LEU A 16 -16.60 1.92 9.46
N ALA A 17 -16.06 3.13 9.27
CA ALA A 17 -16.60 4.35 9.85
C ALA A 17 -18.05 4.60 9.39
N ALA A 18 -18.30 4.48 8.08
CA ALA A 18 -19.64 4.62 7.53
C ALA A 18 -20.60 3.59 8.13
N ASN A 19 -20.21 2.31 8.18
CA ASN A 19 -21.04 1.25 8.80
C ASN A 19 -21.36 1.57 10.25
N SER A 20 -20.37 2.01 11.03
CA SER A 20 -20.56 2.32 12.45
C SER A 20 -21.50 3.51 12.69
N ILE A 21 -21.52 4.49 11.78
CA ILE A 21 -22.47 5.59 11.83
C ILE A 21 -23.87 5.10 11.45
N MET A 22 -23.98 4.28 10.40
CA MET A 22 -25.25 3.73 9.93
C MET A 22 -25.93 2.83 10.97
N THR A 23 -25.18 2.10 11.78
CA THR A 23 -25.71 1.23 12.84
C THR A 23 -26.07 1.98 14.12
N GLY A 24 -25.74 3.28 14.20
CA GLY A 24 -25.95 4.08 15.41
C GLY A 24 -24.93 3.82 16.51
N ASP A 25 -23.84 3.09 16.22
CA ASP A 25 -22.79 2.80 17.20
C ASP A 25 -21.91 4.03 17.48
N ASN A 26 -21.73 4.90 16.48
CA ASN A 26 -20.96 6.14 16.61
C ASN A 26 -21.63 7.29 15.83
N GLU A 27 -21.50 8.52 16.32
CA GLU A 27 -22.01 9.71 15.62
C GLU A 27 -20.94 10.35 14.73
N ILE A 28 -19.68 10.33 15.19
CA ILE A 28 -18.53 10.95 14.50
C ILE A 28 -17.36 9.97 14.56
N VAL A 29 -16.73 9.71 13.42
CA VAL A 29 -15.56 8.82 13.32
C VAL A 29 -14.50 9.45 12.42
N ILE A 30 -13.24 9.44 12.87
CA ILE A 30 -12.09 9.79 12.02
C ILE A 30 -11.60 8.51 11.35
N ALA A 31 -11.50 8.54 10.02
CA ALA A 31 -11.05 7.42 9.21
C ALA A 31 -10.00 7.88 8.19
N GLY A 32 -9.11 6.97 7.81
CA GLY A 32 -8.02 7.23 6.89
C GLY A 32 -6.94 6.14 6.96
N GLY A 33 -5.76 6.48 6.46
CA GLY A 33 -4.59 5.62 6.56
C GLY A 33 -3.32 6.47 6.55
N GLN A 34 -2.25 5.93 7.12
CA GLN A 34 -0.92 6.51 7.09
C GLN A 34 0.07 5.40 6.80
N GLU A 35 1.11 5.73 6.05
CA GLU A 35 2.16 4.78 5.66
C GLU A 35 3.51 5.50 5.64
N ASN A 36 4.59 4.80 5.97
CA ASN A 36 5.96 5.29 5.79
C ASN A 36 6.92 4.14 5.49
N MET A 37 6.92 3.69 4.24
CA MET A 37 7.77 2.60 3.78
C MET A 37 9.28 2.90 3.90
N SER A 38 9.69 4.17 3.94
CA SER A 38 11.11 4.54 4.13
C SER A 38 11.63 4.25 5.53
N LEU A 39 10.74 4.08 6.51
CA LEU A 39 11.08 3.72 7.89
C LEU A 39 10.80 2.23 8.19
N ASP A 40 10.50 1.42 7.17
CA ASP A 40 10.28 0.00 7.37
C ASP A 40 11.52 -0.69 7.93
N MET A 41 11.28 -1.66 8.80
CA MET A 41 12.33 -2.34 9.54
C MET A 41 12.78 -3.60 8.81
N HIS A 42 13.99 -4.05 9.12
CA HIS A 42 14.37 -5.43 8.87
C HIS A 42 14.16 -6.24 10.14
N GLY A 43 13.61 -7.45 10.00
CA GLY A 43 13.30 -8.35 11.11
C GLY A 43 13.95 -9.71 10.97
N SER A 44 13.96 -10.48 12.06
CA SER A 44 14.35 -11.89 12.01
C SER A 44 13.60 -12.72 13.05
N TYR A 45 13.34 -13.99 12.72
CA TYR A 45 12.66 -14.93 13.59
C TYR A 45 13.66 -15.59 14.56
N ILE A 46 13.91 -14.93 15.69
CA ILE A 46 14.92 -15.37 16.67
C ILE A 46 14.33 -16.26 17.77
N ARG A 47 13.09 -15.99 18.19
CA ARG A 47 12.47 -16.61 19.39
C ARG A 47 11.82 -17.99 19.18
N ALA A 48 11.78 -18.50 17.95
CA ALA A 48 11.18 -19.81 17.63
C ALA A 48 12.22 -20.94 17.46
N GLY A 49 13.41 -20.80 18.04
CA GLY A 49 14.46 -21.83 18.01
C GLY A 49 15.25 -21.93 16.69
N ALA A 50 14.95 -21.09 15.71
CA ALA A 50 15.56 -21.16 14.38
C ALA A 50 17.08 -20.87 14.38
N ASN A 51 17.58 -20.01 15.29
CA ASN A 51 19.00 -19.61 15.33
C ASN A 51 19.51 -19.46 16.79
N LYS A 52 19.71 -20.58 17.50
CA LYS A 52 20.31 -20.55 18.84
C LYS A 52 21.82 -20.24 18.80
N PHE A 53 22.48 -20.55 17.70
CA PHE A 53 23.90 -20.29 17.43
C PHE A 53 24.11 -20.25 15.91
N GLY A 54 24.95 -19.33 15.40
CA GLY A 54 25.22 -19.17 13.96
C GLY A 54 24.61 -17.91 13.34
N ASP A 55 24.69 -17.81 12.02
CA ASP A 55 24.27 -16.63 11.26
C ASP A 55 22.75 -16.40 11.30
N ILE A 56 22.35 -15.12 11.28
CA ILE A 56 20.94 -14.71 11.29
C ILE A 56 20.63 -14.00 9.97
N LYS A 57 19.62 -14.50 9.26
CA LYS A 57 19.07 -13.81 8.10
C LYS A 57 18.18 -12.65 8.55
N MET A 58 18.49 -11.44 8.08
CA MET A 58 17.60 -10.28 8.18
C MET A 58 16.63 -10.28 7.01
N VAL A 59 15.35 -10.12 7.30
CA VAL A 59 14.25 -10.07 6.33
C VAL A 59 13.78 -8.63 6.22
N ASP A 60 13.71 -8.11 5.01
CA ASP A 60 13.07 -6.83 4.73
C ASP A 60 11.55 -6.97 4.97
N LEU A 61 11.02 -6.27 5.97
CA LEU A 61 9.60 -6.36 6.32
C LEU A 61 8.70 -5.61 5.34
N MET A 62 9.21 -4.58 4.62
CA MET A 62 8.45 -3.93 3.54
C MET A 62 8.09 -4.97 2.48
N GLN A 63 9.09 -5.74 2.06
CA GLN A 63 8.91 -6.81 1.10
C GLN A 63 8.00 -7.90 1.66
N TYR A 64 8.30 -8.37 2.87
CA TYR A 64 7.65 -9.54 3.46
C TYR A 64 6.18 -9.29 3.82
N ASP A 65 5.86 -8.16 4.45
CA ASP A 65 4.52 -7.86 4.96
C ASP A 65 3.62 -7.18 3.91
N GLY A 66 4.21 -6.42 2.97
CA GLY A 66 3.46 -5.54 2.07
C GLY A 66 3.49 -5.90 0.58
N LEU A 67 4.59 -6.48 0.08
CA LEU A 67 4.85 -6.59 -1.36
C LEU A 67 5.00 -8.02 -1.90
N THR A 68 4.89 -9.02 -1.03
CA THR A 68 4.98 -10.45 -1.40
C THR A 68 3.62 -11.11 -1.23
N ASP A 69 3.16 -11.84 -2.25
CA ASP A 69 1.95 -12.63 -2.13
C ASP A 69 2.19 -13.78 -1.16
N VAL A 70 1.41 -13.85 -0.08
CA VAL A 70 1.63 -14.84 0.98
C VAL A 70 1.32 -16.27 0.54
N PHE A 71 0.52 -16.46 -0.52
CA PHE A 71 0.09 -17.78 -0.98
C PHE A 71 1.05 -18.38 -2.01
N SER A 72 1.52 -17.56 -2.95
CA SER A 72 2.40 -17.98 -4.04
C SER A 72 3.88 -17.61 -3.82
N GLY A 73 4.18 -16.75 -2.85
CA GLY A 73 5.53 -16.31 -2.52
C GLY A 73 6.17 -15.39 -3.57
N VAL A 74 5.40 -14.92 -4.56
CA VAL A 74 5.90 -14.03 -5.62
C VAL A 74 5.66 -12.57 -5.27
N PHE A 75 6.51 -11.69 -5.78
CA PHE A 75 6.31 -10.25 -5.65
C PHE A 75 5.03 -9.79 -6.36
N MET A 76 4.40 -8.75 -5.83
CA MET A 76 3.23 -8.12 -6.46
C MET A 76 3.47 -7.74 -7.93
N GLY A 77 4.70 -7.34 -8.32
CA GLY A 77 5.05 -7.08 -9.72
C GLY A 77 4.84 -8.30 -10.65
N ILE A 78 5.08 -9.52 -10.16
CA ILE A 78 4.83 -10.74 -10.94
C ILE A 78 3.34 -10.98 -11.11
N THR A 79 2.50 -10.60 -10.14
CA THR A 79 1.05 -10.66 -10.31
C THR A 79 0.56 -9.71 -11.41
N ALA A 80 1.18 -8.54 -11.54
CA ALA A 80 0.92 -7.62 -12.65
C ALA A 80 1.37 -8.19 -14.01
N GLU A 81 2.52 -8.87 -14.07
CA GLU A 81 2.97 -9.58 -15.27
C GLU A 81 2.01 -10.71 -15.69
N ASN A 82 1.46 -11.43 -14.71
CA ASN A 82 0.45 -12.47 -14.97
C ASN A 82 -0.81 -11.88 -15.60
N ILE A 83 -1.29 -10.75 -15.08
CA ILE A 83 -2.43 -10.01 -15.66
C ILE A 83 -2.09 -9.51 -17.07
N SER A 84 -0.91 -8.90 -17.25
CA SER A 84 -0.49 -8.42 -18.57
C SER A 84 -0.49 -9.53 -19.62
N LYS A 85 0.02 -10.71 -19.29
CA LYS A 85 -0.01 -11.89 -20.17
C LYS A 85 -1.43 -12.40 -20.41
N GLN A 86 -2.23 -12.52 -19.36
CA GLN A 86 -3.60 -13.04 -19.45
C GLN A 86 -4.50 -12.17 -20.34
N PHE A 87 -4.33 -10.84 -20.26
CA PHE A 87 -5.16 -9.88 -20.97
C PHE A 87 -4.46 -9.27 -22.20
N ASN A 88 -3.29 -9.80 -22.59
CA ASN A 88 -2.47 -9.31 -23.71
C ASN A 88 -2.20 -7.80 -23.65
N ILE A 89 -1.93 -7.26 -22.46
CA ILE A 89 -1.61 -5.84 -22.27
C ILE A 89 -0.15 -5.63 -22.65
N SER A 90 0.07 -5.03 -23.81
CA SER A 90 1.42 -4.83 -24.34
C SER A 90 2.22 -3.85 -23.49
N ARG A 91 3.55 -3.96 -23.55
CA ARG A 91 4.45 -3.00 -22.91
C ARG A 91 4.17 -1.56 -23.35
N GLN A 92 3.88 -1.37 -24.65
CA GLN A 92 3.56 -0.06 -25.20
C GLN A 92 2.29 0.53 -24.54
N GLN A 93 1.24 -0.28 -24.33
CA GLN A 93 0.02 0.18 -23.67
C GLN A 93 0.27 0.58 -22.20
N GLN A 94 1.11 -0.18 -21.49
CA GLN A 94 1.51 0.15 -20.12
C GLN A 94 2.28 1.48 -20.07
N ASP A 95 3.24 1.68 -20.98
CA ASP A 95 4.04 2.90 -21.06
C ASP A 95 3.20 4.12 -21.46
N GLU A 96 2.27 3.98 -22.40
CA GLU A 96 1.33 5.03 -22.80
C GLU A 96 0.42 5.46 -21.64
N PHE A 97 -0.08 4.50 -20.86
CA PHE A 97 -0.87 4.77 -19.66
C PHE A 97 -0.04 5.52 -18.60
N ALA A 98 1.18 5.05 -18.33
CA ALA A 98 2.08 5.69 -17.38
C ALA A 98 2.41 7.14 -17.79
N LEU A 99 2.75 7.37 -19.07
CA LEU A 99 3.01 8.70 -19.61
C LEU A 99 1.81 9.63 -19.46
N SER A 100 0.61 9.14 -19.77
CA SER A 100 -0.64 9.89 -19.60
C SER A 100 -0.88 10.24 -18.13
N SER A 101 -0.65 9.30 -17.21
CA SER A 101 -0.74 9.52 -15.76
C SER A 101 0.21 10.64 -15.30
N HIS A 102 1.49 10.57 -15.68
CA HIS A 102 2.49 11.59 -15.34
C HIS A 102 2.12 12.98 -15.88
N LYS A 103 1.66 13.07 -17.14
CA LYS A 103 1.21 14.34 -17.73
C LYS A 103 0.04 14.94 -16.96
N LYS A 104 -0.96 14.12 -16.58
CA LYS A 104 -2.11 14.57 -15.78
C LYS A 104 -1.68 15.07 -14.40
N ALA A 105 -0.81 14.32 -13.70
CA ALA A 105 -0.31 14.71 -12.38
C ALA A 105 0.46 16.03 -12.42
N ALA A 106 1.38 16.19 -13.38
CA ALA A 106 2.15 17.42 -13.56
C ALA A 106 1.24 18.63 -13.84
N LYS A 107 0.25 18.47 -14.73
CA LYS A 107 -0.73 19.52 -15.05
C LYS A 107 -1.57 19.89 -13.81
N ALA A 108 -2.07 18.91 -13.07
CA ALA A 108 -2.88 19.13 -11.87
C ALA A 108 -2.09 19.85 -10.77
N GLN A 109 -0.81 19.49 -10.60
CA GLN A 109 0.07 20.15 -9.65
C GLN A 109 0.32 21.62 -10.02
N LEU A 110 0.66 21.91 -11.28
CA LEU A 110 0.88 23.29 -11.76
C LEU A 110 -0.38 24.14 -11.67
N ALA A 111 -1.55 23.56 -11.96
CA ALA A 111 -2.85 24.23 -11.83
C ALA A 111 -3.32 24.38 -10.37
N GLY A 112 -2.58 23.82 -9.39
CA GLY A 112 -2.94 23.92 -7.98
C GLY A 112 -4.16 23.11 -7.57
N VAL A 113 -4.55 22.09 -8.33
CA VAL A 113 -5.75 21.26 -8.07
C VAL A 113 -5.70 20.64 -6.67
N PHE A 114 -4.51 20.21 -6.23
CA PHE A 114 -4.32 19.55 -4.94
C PHE A 114 -4.21 20.49 -3.73
N LYS A 115 -4.42 21.81 -3.90
CA LYS A 115 -4.26 22.78 -2.79
C LYS A 115 -5.26 22.52 -1.67
N GLY A 116 -6.48 22.11 -1.97
CA GLY A 116 -7.55 21.92 -0.98
C GLY A 116 -7.43 20.62 -0.16
N GLU A 117 -6.68 19.63 -0.64
CA GLU A 117 -6.53 18.31 0.01
C GLU A 117 -5.20 18.13 0.72
N LYS A 118 -4.26 19.07 0.57
CA LYS A 118 -2.95 19.04 1.25
C LYS A 118 -2.99 19.93 2.47
N SER A 119 -2.78 19.35 3.65
CA SER A 119 -2.34 20.09 4.82
C SER A 119 -0.81 20.22 4.77
N TYR A 120 -0.31 21.45 4.73
CA TYR A 120 1.11 21.68 5.00
C TYR A 120 1.29 21.69 6.50
N LEU A 121 2.16 20.81 7.01
CA LEU A 121 2.69 21.00 8.35
C LEU A 121 3.52 22.28 8.31
N SER A 122 3.10 23.33 9.03
CA SER A 122 3.99 24.43 9.33
C SER A 122 5.20 23.83 10.04
N LYS A 123 6.39 23.99 9.46
CA LYS A 123 7.63 23.64 10.14
C LYS A 123 7.78 24.46 11.41
#